data_AF-A0A0B8Q840-F1
#
_entry.id   AF-A0A0B8Q840-F1
#
_cell.length_a   1.000
_cell.length_b   1.000
_cell.length_c   1.000
_cell.angle_alpha   90.00
_cell.angle_beta   90.00
_cell.angle_gamma   90.00
#
_symmetry.space_group_name_H-M   'P 1'
#
loop_
_entity.id
_entity.type
_entity.pdbx_description
1 polymer ?
#
loop_
_entity_poly.entity_id
_entity_poly.type
_entity_poly.pdbx_seq_one_letter_code
_entity_poly.pdbx_strand_id
1 'polypeptide(L)'
;MDILLLFIAGLLGGALNSIAGGGTFITFPALVFAGVPPIAANATNTFSSFAGYLSGAYAFRAEMANHKKTAVLIAIASLVGGSIGAYLLLNIEEREFNNVIPWLMLFATLMFIYGSQIGGYLKKLSTKSSKTEYMWLAFLGVLFLSVAIYGGFFNAGLGIITLSYLVLAGFNNINLMNGLKLLVSCFVSIIAIAIFIANDLIAWYEAQ
;
A
#
# COMPACT_ATOMS: atom_id res chain seq x y z
N MET A 1 -23.53 -9.70 15.85
CA MET A 1 -22.38 -10.64 15.96
C MET A 1 -21.20 -10.13 15.14
N ASP A 2 -21.50 -9.27 14.16
CA ASP A 2 -20.61 -8.68 13.17
C ASP A 2 -19.65 -7.64 13.77
N ILE A 3 -20.12 -6.81 14.72
CA ILE A 3 -19.27 -5.78 15.39
C ILE A 3 -18.06 -6.39 16.12
N LEU A 4 -18.24 -7.52 16.83
CA LEU A 4 -17.14 -8.18 17.55
C LEU A 4 -16.11 -8.75 16.56
N LEU A 5 -16.58 -9.35 15.45
CA LEU A 5 -15.73 -9.86 14.38
C LEU A 5 -14.98 -8.74 13.67
N LEU A 6 -15.65 -7.63 13.35
CA LEU A 6 -15.05 -6.44 12.75
C LEU A 6 -14.03 -5.78 13.68
N PHE A 7 -14.32 -5.72 14.99
CA PHE A 7 -13.38 -5.20 16.00
C PHE A 7 -12.11 -6.06 16.09
N ILE A 8 -12.26 -7.39 16.15
CA ILE A 8 -11.13 -8.32 16.17
C ILE A 8 -10.36 -8.25 14.84
N ALA A 9 -11.05 -8.22 13.70
CA ALA A 9 -10.43 -8.07 12.39
C ALA A 9 -9.70 -6.73 12.25
N GLY A 10 -10.23 -5.65 12.82
CA GLY A 10 -9.58 -4.33 12.88
C GLY A 10 -8.32 -4.34 13.76
N LEU A 11 -8.36 -4.97 14.94
CA LEU A 11 -7.19 -5.14 15.81
C LEU A 11 -6.11 -6.00 15.16
N LEU A 12 -6.48 -7.17 14.64
CA LEU A 12 -5.57 -8.08 13.93
C LEU A 12 -5.04 -7.43 12.66
N GLY A 13 -5.90 -6.75 11.91
CA GLY A 13 -5.55 -5.95 10.75
C GLY A 13 -4.50 -4.90 11.09
N GLY A 14 -4.74 -4.07 12.11
CA GLY A 14 -3.78 -3.05 12.56
C GLY A 14 -2.43 -3.65 12.97
N ALA A 15 -2.44 -4.74 13.74
CA ALA A 15 -1.23 -5.45 14.16
C ALA A 15 -0.46 -6.03 12.96
N LEU A 16 -1.14 -6.73 12.05
CA LEU A 16 -0.54 -7.32 10.85
C LEU A 16 -0.06 -6.28 9.85
N ASN A 17 -0.74 -5.14 9.76
CA ASN A 17 -0.33 -4.03 8.92
C ASN A 17 0.99 -3.41 9.41
N SER A 18 1.15 -3.33 10.74
CA SER A 18 2.40 -2.88 11.37
C SER A 18 3.54 -3.86 11.10
N ILE A 19 3.30 -5.18 11.28
CA ILE A 19 4.33 -6.23 11.19
C ILE A 19 4.70 -6.55 9.74
N ALA A 20 3.71 -6.95 8.92
CA ALA A 20 3.94 -7.54 7.60
C ALA A 20 3.35 -6.70 6.45
N GLY A 21 2.55 -5.67 6.73
CA GLY A 21 1.85 -4.89 5.72
C GLY A 21 0.66 -5.61 5.08
N GLY A 22 0.23 -6.73 5.68
CA GLY A 22 -0.84 -7.60 5.18
C GLY A 22 -2.19 -7.42 5.88
N GLY A 23 -2.30 -6.57 6.90
CA GLY A 23 -3.53 -6.43 7.68
C GLY A 23 -4.75 -6.03 6.84
N THR A 24 -4.53 -5.21 5.81
CA THR A 24 -5.56 -4.78 4.88
C THR A 24 -6.14 -5.91 4.02
N PHE A 25 -5.45 -7.06 3.91
CA PHE A 25 -5.97 -8.27 3.26
C PHE A 25 -7.04 -8.98 4.06
N ILE A 26 -7.10 -8.76 5.37
CA ILE A 26 -8.10 -9.39 6.23
C ILE A 26 -9.31 -8.46 6.34
N THR A 27 -9.06 -7.18 6.57
CA THR A 27 -10.11 -6.19 6.81
C THR A 27 -10.92 -5.89 5.55
N PHE A 28 -10.32 -5.88 4.35
CA PHE A 28 -11.07 -5.62 3.12
C PHE A 28 -12.11 -6.72 2.79
N PRO A 29 -11.75 -8.01 2.69
CA PRO A 29 -12.75 -9.06 2.48
C PRO A 29 -13.77 -9.12 3.62
N ALA A 30 -13.38 -8.86 4.87
CA ALA A 30 -14.31 -8.84 5.99
C ALA A 30 -15.42 -7.78 5.80
N LEU A 31 -15.08 -6.58 5.31
CA LEU A 31 -16.07 -5.54 4.98
C LEU A 31 -16.99 -5.96 3.82
N VAL A 32 -16.42 -6.56 2.77
CA VAL A 32 -17.21 -7.08 1.63
C VAL A 32 -18.15 -8.20 2.09
N PHE A 33 -17.68 -9.11 2.94
CA PHE A 33 -18.50 -10.17 3.53
C PHE A 33 -19.59 -9.62 4.45
N ALA A 34 -19.35 -8.49 5.12
CA ALA A 34 -20.34 -7.77 5.91
C ALA A 34 -21.35 -6.98 5.05
N GLY A 35 -21.30 -7.10 3.71
CA GLY A 35 -22.26 -6.49 2.80
C GLY A 35 -21.89 -5.07 2.35
N VAL A 36 -20.72 -4.55 2.70
CA VAL A 36 -20.27 -3.23 2.24
C VAL A 36 -19.90 -3.30 0.75
N PRO A 37 -20.42 -2.40 -0.10
CA PRO A 37 -20.03 -2.30 -1.50
C PRO A 37 -18.51 -2.24 -1.66
N PRO A 38 -17.87 -3.01 -2.57
CA PRO A 38 -16.42 -3.15 -2.63
C PRO A 38 -15.65 -1.84 -2.74
N ILE A 39 -16.14 -0.86 -3.51
CA ILE A 39 -15.49 0.46 -3.61
C ILE A 39 -15.49 1.16 -2.25
N ALA A 40 -16.64 1.16 -1.57
CA ALA A 40 -16.78 1.72 -0.23
C ALA A 40 -15.98 0.93 0.82
N ALA A 41 -15.93 -0.40 0.72
CA ALA A 41 -15.12 -1.26 1.58
C ALA A 41 -13.62 -0.93 1.46
N ASN A 42 -13.13 -0.69 0.24
CA ASN A 42 -11.74 -0.29 0.01
C ASN A 42 -11.46 1.11 0.57
N ALA A 43 -12.37 2.07 0.38
CA ALA A 43 -12.26 3.42 0.93
C ALA A 43 -12.25 3.41 2.47
N THR A 44 -13.19 2.70 3.10
CA THR A 44 -13.27 2.53 4.56
C THR A 44 -12.06 1.81 5.11
N ASN A 45 -11.57 0.75 4.44
CA ASN A 45 -10.37 0.06 4.87
C ASN A 45 -9.12 0.96 4.81
N THR A 46 -9.03 1.79 3.78
CA THR A 46 -7.95 2.79 3.63
C THR A 46 -7.98 3.79 4.78
N PHE A 47 -9.16 4.32 5.10
CA PHE A 47 -9.37 5.22 6.22
C PHE A 47 -8.98 4.59 7.55
N SER A 48 -9.49 3.39 7.85
CA SER A 48 -9.19 2.67 9.10
C SER A 48 -7.71 2.35 9.27
N SER A 49 -7.02 2.02 8.17
CA SER A 49 -5.60 1.66 8.21
C SER A 49 -4.66 2.86 8.36
N PHE A 50 -5.11 4.06 7.97
CA PHE A 50 -4.30 5.28 7.98
C PHE A 50 -3.72 5.61 9.36
N ALA A 51 -4.50 5.45 10.43
CA ALA A 51 -4.01 5.70 11.80
C ALA A 51 -2.82 4.78 12.16
N GLY A 52 -2.88 3.51 11.74
CA GLY A 52 -1.79 2.55 11.89
C GLY A 52 -0.55 2.93 11.06
N TYR A 53 -0.75 3.40 9.83
CA TYR A 53 0.36 3.88 8.99
C TYR A 53 1.04 5.12 9.57
N LEU A 54 0.26 6.10 10.02
CA LEU A 54 0.78 7.34 10.58
C LEU A 54 1.57 7.09 11.87
N SER A 55 0.98 6.34 12.81
CA SER A 55 1.64 5.97 14.07
C SER A 55 2.91 5.15 13.84
N GLY A 56 2.86 4.18 12.93
CA GLY A 56 4.00 3.37 12.57
C GLY A 56 5.12 4.16 11.88
N ALA A 57 4.78 5.03 10.91
CA ALA A 57 5.75 5.90 10.26
C ALA A 57 6.41 6.85 11.26
N TYR A 58 5.65 7.37 12.23
CA TYR A 58 6.19 8.21 13.30
C TYR A 58 7.09 7.43 14.27
N ALA A 59 6.77 6.16 14.57
CA ALA A 59 7.59 5.30 15.41
C ALA A 59 8.97 5.06 14.78
N PHE A 60 9.03 4.82 13.46
CA PHE A 60 10.27 4.58 12.72
C PHE A 60 11.00 5.87 12.24
N ARG A 61 10.66 7.04 12.81
CA ARG A 61 11.23 8.33 12.36
C ARG A 61 12.74 8.44 12.60
N ALA A 62 13.26 7.77 13.63
CA ALA A 62 14.68 7.82 13.98
C ALA A 62 15.53 7.06 12.95
N GLU A 63 15.02 5.93 12.47
CA GLU A 63 15.62 5.07 11.45
C GLU A 63 15.64 5.77 10.09
N MET A 64 14.62 6.56 9.79
CA MET A 64 14.53 7.37 8.58
C MET A 64 15.33 8.68 8.65
N ALA A 65 15.80 9.10 9.83
CA ALA A 65 16.46 10.40 10.02
C ALA A 65 17.73 10.58 9.18
N ASN A 66 18.43 9.50 8.86
CA ASN A 66 19.61 9.50 8.00
C ASN A 66 19.28 9.45 6.50
N HIS A 67 18.01 9.24 6.15
CA HIS A 67 17.53 9.05 4.77
C HIS A 67 16.46 10.09 4.39
N LYS A 68 16.51 11.30 4.96
CA LYS A 68 15.49 12.36 4.78
C LYS A 68 15.21 12.68 3.32
N LYS A 69 16.24 12.78 2.47
CA LYS A 69 16.06 13.06 1.03
C LYS A 69 15.22 11.97 0.36
N THR A 70 15.56 10.71 0.60
CA THR A 70 14.82 9.55 0.10
C THR A 70 13.39 9.54 0.63
N ALA A 71 13.20 9.76 1.92
CA ALA A 71 11.88 9.80 2.55
C ALA A 71 10.97 10.89 1.94
N VAL A 72 11.52 12.09 1.69
CA VAL A 72 10.78 13.19 1.05
C VAL A 72 10.42 12.87 -0.40
N LEU A 73 11.37 12.35 -1.19
CA LEU A 73 11.10 11.97 -2.58
C LEU A 73 10.03 10.88 -2.67
N ILE A 74 10.13 9.86 -1.81
CA ILE A 74 9.15 8.78 -1.71
C ILE A 74 7.78 9.36 -1.31
N ALA A 75 7.70 10.24 -0.32
CA ALA A 75 6.44 10.85 0.11
C ALA A 75 5.77 11.66 -1.03
N ILE A 76 6.53 12.46 -1.77
CA ILE A 76 6.01 13.23 -2.91
C ILE A 76 5.50 12.29 -4.01
N ALA A 77 6.30 11.29 -4.39
CA ALA A 77 5.89 10.34 -5.41
C ALA A 77 4.71 9.46 -4.96
N SER A 78 4.60 9.16 -3.66
CA SER A 78 3.42 8.52 -3.06
C SER A 78 2.16 9.37 -3.17
N LEU A 79 2.25 10.69 -2.96
CA LEU A 79 1.12 11.60 -3.16
C LEU A 79 0.67 11.63 -4.62
N VAL A 80 1.61 11.71 -5.56
CA VAL A 80 1.32 11.72 -7.00
C VAL A 80 0.68 10.40 -7.43
N GLY A 81 1.34 9.27 -7.14
CA GLY A 81 0.82 7.95 -7.50
C GLY A 81 -0.50 7.64 -6.80
N GLY A 82 -0.61 7.95 -5.50
CA GLY A 82 -1.84 7.77 -4.73
C GLY A 82 -3.01 8.58 -5.29
N SER A 83 -2.78 9.80 -5.76
CA SER A 83 -3.80 10.62 -6.43
C SER A 83 -4.30 9.96 -7.72
N ILE A 84 -3.36 9.49 -8.56
CA ILE A 84 -3.69 8.81 -9.81
C ILE A 84 -4.48 7.52 -9.52
N GLY A 85 -4.01 6.72 -8.57
CA GLY A 85 -4.69 5.48 -8.17
C GLY A 85 -6.10 5.72 -7.65
N ALA A 86 -6.27 6.69 -6.75
CA ALA A 86 -7.58 7.04 -6.21
C ALA A 86 -8.52 7.56 -7.31
N TYR A 87 -8.01 8.39 -8.22
CA TYR A 87 -8.77 8.83 -9.39
C TYR A 87 -9.22 7.66 -10.27
N LEU A 88 -8.35 6.67 -10.53
CA LEU A 88 -8.72 5.46 -11.28
C LEU A 88 -9.84 4.68 -10.57
N LEU A 89 -9.83 4.63 -9.24
CA LEU A 89 -10.91 4.00 -8.47
C LEU A 89 -12.23 4.75 -8.57
N LEU A 90 -12.22 6.08 -8.69
CA LEU A 90 -13.45 6.86 -8.88
C LEU A 90 -14.10 6.62 -10.25
N ASN A 91 -13.30 6.24 -11.25
CA ASN A 91 -13.75 6.11 -12.64
C ASN A 91 -14.04 4.65 -13.03
N ILE A 92 -13.80 3.68 -12.16
CA ILE A 92 -14.11 2.27 -12.42
C ILE A 92 -15.54 1.95 -11.99
N GLU A 93 -16.26 1.22 -12.82
CA GLU A 93 -17.58 0.70 -12.44
C GLU A 93 -17.44 -0.40 -11.38
N GLU A 94 -18.40 -0.50 -10.46
CA GLU A 94 -18.38 -1.45 -9.35
C GLU A 94 -18.26 -2.92 -9.82
N ARG A 95 -18.89 -3.25 -10.95
CA ARG A 95 -18.78 -4.58 -11.56
C ARG A 95 -17.35 -4.87 -12.03
N GLU A 96 -16.70 -3.91 -12.67
CA GLU A 96 -15.33 -4.05 -13.14
C GLU A 96 -14.36 -4.14 -11.97
N PHE A 97 -14.57 -3.34 -10.92
CA PHE A 97 -13.77 -3.42 -9.69
C PHE A 97 -13.90 -4.79 -9.02
N ASN A 98 -15.11 -5.33 -8.92
CA ASN A 98 -15.37 -6.69 -8.43
C ASN A 98 -14.60 -7.76 -9.20
N ASN A 99 -14.53 -7.66 -10.53
CA ASN A 99 -13.78 -8.61 -11.36
C ASN A 99 -12.27 -8.51 -11.14
N VAL A 100 -11.76 -7.31 -10.85
CA VAL A 100 -10.31 -7.05 -10.70
C VAL A 100 -9.80 -7.42 -9.29
N ILE A 101 -10.63 -7.32 -8.24
CA ILE A 101 -10.25 -7.60 -6.85
C ILE A 101 -9.52 -8.95 -6.67
N PRO A 102 -10.03 -10.10 -7.15
CA PRO A 102 -9.35 -11.39 -6.98
C PRO A 102 -7.93 -11.39 -7.56
N TRP A 103 -7.72 -10.70 -8.68
CA TRP A 103 -6.40 -10.59 -9.32
C TRP A 103 -5.45 -9.69 -8.54
N LEU A 104 -5.94 -8.58 -7.96
CA LEU A 104 -5.13 -7.73 -7.09
C LEU A 104 -4.71 -8.48 -5.83
N MET A 105 -5.64 -9.21 -5.22
CA MET A 105 -5.38 -10.03 -4.04
C MET A 105 -4.41 -11.17 -4.35
N LEU A 106 -4.56 -11.84 -5.50
CA LEU A 106 -3.62 -12.86 -5.96
C LEU A 106 -2.23 -12.26 -6.17
N PHE A 107 -2.13 -11.14 -6.89
CA PHE A 107 -0.87 -10.45 -7.15
C PHE A 107 -0.16 -10.09 -5.84
N ALA A 108 -0.87 -9.46 -4.91
CA ALA A 108 -0.29 -9.04 -3.66
C ALA A 108 0.06 -10.26 -2.75
N THR A 109 -0.67 -11.36 -2.84
CA THR A 109 -0.34 -12.64 -2.16
C THR A 109 0.92 -13.27 -2.76
N LEU A 110 1.05 -13.28 -4.08
CA LEU A 110 2.28 -13.75 -4.74
C LEU A 110 3.47 -12.89 -4.35
N MET A 111 3.30 -11.57 -4.27
CA MET A 111 4.34 -10.67 -3.76
C MET A 111 4.66 -10.92 -2.29
N PHE A 112 3.70 -11.32 -1.47
CA PHE A 112 3.94 -11.72 -0.08
C PHE A 112 4.83 -12.97 0.01
N ILE A 113 4.53 -13.99 -0.80
CA ILE A 113 5.24 -15.27 -0.78
C ILE A 113 6.63 -15.15 -1.43
N TYR A 114 6.70 -14.48 -2.58
CA TYR A 114 7.88 -14.49 -3.46
C TYR A 114 8.67 -13.17 -3.46
N GLY A 115 8.18 -12.10 -2.82
CA GLY A 115 8.76 -10.76 -2.92
C GLY A 115 10.23 -10.66 -2.53
N SER A 116 10.65 -11.41 -1.51
CA SER A 116 12.05 -11.49 -1.07
C SER A 116 12.96 -12.21 -2.07
N GLN A 117 12.42 -13.16 -2.84
CA GLN A 117 13.18 -13.95 -3.81
C GLN A 117 13.39 -13.19 -5.13
N ILE A 118 12.41 -12.41 -5.56
CA ILE A 118 12.44 -11.63 -6.82
C ILE A 118 13.57 -10.59 -6.82
N GLY A 119 13.79 -9.90 -5.69
CA GLY A 119 14.84 -8.88 -5.57
C GLY A 119 16.27 -9.42 -5.76
N GLY A 120 16.52 -10.67 -5.35
CA GLY A 120 17.83 -11.30 -5.48
C GLY A 120 18.22 -11.64 -6.93
N TYR A 121 17.26 -12.00 -7.76
CA TYR A 121 17.49 -12.33 -9.18
C TYR A 121 17.71 -11.08 -10.04
N LEU A 122 16.90 -10.04 -9.83
CA LEU A 122 17.00 -8.79 -10.60
C LEU A 122 18.27 -7.99 -10.28
N LYS A 123 18.77 -8.02 -9.04
CA LYS A 123 20.03 -7.38 -8.65
C LYS A 123 21.25 -7.94 -9.39
N LYS A 124 21.20 -9.23 -9.80
CA LYS A 124 22.27 -9.86 -10.60
C LYS A 124 22.30 -9.38 -12.05
N LEU A 125 21.21 -8.81 -12.56
CA LEU A 125 21.12 -8.27 -13.92
C LEU A 125 21.60 -6.81 -14.02
N SER A 126 21.79 -6.12 -12.88
CA SER A 126 22.37 -4.78 -12.85
C SER A 126 23.88 -4.86 -13.15
N THR A 127 24.24 -4.61 -14.40
CA THR A 127 25.60 -4.69 -14.93
C THR A 127 26.35 -3.35 -14.79
N LYS A 128 27.66 -3.46 -14.52
CA LYS A 128 28.66 -2.43 -14.14
C LYS A 128 28.95 -1.31 -15.18
N SER A 129 27.96 -0.68 -15.80
CA SER A 129 28.16 0.46 -16.72
C SER A 129 27.33 1.68 -16.32
N SER A 130 27.87 2.90 -16.42
CA SER A 130 27.19 4.12 -15.95
C SER A 130 25.91 4.45 -16.72
N LYS A 131 25.82 4.08 -18.01
CA LYS A 131 24.56 4.18 -18.78
C LYS A 131 23.49 3.21 -18.25
N THR A 132 23.88 2.03 -17.80
CA THR A 132 22.98 1.03 -17.21
C THR A 132 22.42 1.51 -15.87
N GLU A 133 23.19 2.29 -15.12
CA GLU A 133 22.78 2.83 -13.81
C GLU A 133 21.62 3.84 -13.91
N TYR A 134 21.68 4.82 -14.83
CA TYR A 134 20.58 5.76 -15.03
C TYR A 134 19.30 5.06 -15.50
N MET A 135 19.44 4.07 -16.40
CA MET A 135 18.31 3.29 -16.89
C MET A 135 17.67 2.44 -15.77
N TRP A 136 18.50 1.90 -14.88
CA TRP A 136 18.04 1.17 -13.70
C TRP A 136 17.31 2.07 -12.70
N LEU A 137 17.83 3.27 -12.44
CA LEU A 137 17.18 4.25 -11.57
C LEU A 137 15.84 4.73 -12.15
N ALA A 138 15.76 4.96 -13.46
CA ALA A 138 14.52 5.29 -14.13
C ALA A 138 13.49 4.15 -14.02
N PHE A 139 13.93 2.91 -14.22
CA PHE A 139 13.09 1.72 -14.03
C PHE A 139 12.53 1.63 -12.60
N LEU A 140 13.37 1.82 -11.58
CA LEU A 140 12.93 1.86 -10.18
C LEU A 140 11.94 3.00 -9.92
N GLY A 141 12.15 4.18 -10.50
CA GLY A 141 11.22 5.31 -10.38
C GLY A 141 9.84 5.00 -10.96
N VAL A 142 9.79 4.43 -12.17
CA VAL A 142 8.53 4.00 -12.81
C VAL A 142 7.86 2.91 -11.98
N LEU A 143 8.62 1.92 -11.52
CA LEU A 143 8.09 0.83 -10.71
C LEU A 143 7.52 1.34 -9.39
N PHE A 144 8.20 2.27 -8.72
CA PHE A 144 7.69 2.90 -7.50
C PHE A 144 6.38 3.64 -7.74
N LEU A 145 6.29 4.40 -8.84
CA LEU A 145 5.07 5.10 -9.21
C LEU A 145 3.92 4.10 -9.41
N SER A 146 4.17 2.96 -10.08
CA SER A 146 3.18 1.89 -10.21
C SER A 146 2.73 1.31 -8.86
N VAL A 147 3.64 1.16 -7.89
CA VAL A 147 3.29 0.74 -6.52
C VAL A 147 2.40 1.78 -5.82
N ALA A 148 2.72 3.07 -5.97
CA ALA A 148 1.92 4.14 -5.37
C ALA A 148 0.53 4.26 -6.03
N ILE A 149 0.44 4.09 -7.37
CA ILE A 149 -0.83 4.02 -8.11
C ILE A 149 -1.66 2.83 -7.63
N TYR A 150 -1.04 1.64 -7.53
CA TYR A 150 -1.70 0.47 -6.97
C TYR A 150 -2.28 0.78 -5.58
N GLY A 151 -1.49 1.40 -4.69
CA GLY A 151 -1.93 1.70 -3.33
C GLY A 151 -3.09 2.69 -3.25
N GLY A 152 -3.13 3.68 -4.13
CA GLY A 152 -4.25 4.63 -4.21
C GLY A 152 -5.52 3.99 -4.77
N PHE A 153 -5.36 3.05 -5.71
CA PHE A 153 -6.47 2.32 -6.32
C PHE A 153 -7.02 1.24 -5.38
N PHE A 154 -6.14 0.43 -4.80
CA PHE A 154 -6.46 -0.68 -3.91
C PHE A 154 -5.40 -0.80 -2.82
N ASN A 155 -5.70 -0.25 -1.65
CA ASN A 155 -4.73 -0.15 -0.56
C ASN A 155 -4.41 -1.51 0.08
N ALA A 156 -5.23 -2.53 -0.19
CA ALA A 156 -4.99 -3.87 0.34
C ALA A 156 -3.68 -4.46 -0.19
N GLY A 157 -2.78 -4.83 0.73
CA GLY A 157 -1.47 -5.37 0.38
C GLY A 157 -0.41 -4.36 -0.07
N LEU A 158 -0.70 -3.06 -0.03
CA LEU A 158 0.26 -2.01 -0.38
C LEU A 158 1.59 -2.15 0.39
N GLY A 159 1.53 -2.48 1.68
CA GLY A 159 2.72 -2.62 2.52
C GLY A 159 3.64 -3.74 2.04
N ILE A 160 3.09 -4.87 1.59
CA ILE A 160 3.84 -6.03 1.09
C ILE A 160 4.50 -5.71 -0.25
N ILE A 161 3.75 -5.09 -1.16
CA ILE A 161 4.27 -4.68 -2.47
C ILE A 161 5.37 -3.63 -2.29
N THR A 162 5.19 -2.69 -1.35
CA THR A 162 6.19 -1.67 -1.02
C THR A 162 7.46 -2.30 -0.45
N LEU A 163 7.35 -3.27 0.46
CA LEU A 163 8.54 -3.99 0.97
C LEU A 163 9.29 -4.71 -0.15
N SER A 164 8.57 -5.38 -1.04
CA SER A 164 9.16 -6.07 -2.19
C SER A 164 9.89 -5.10 -3.12
N TYR A 165 9.30 -3.93 -3.38
CA TYR A 165 9.94 -2.84 -4.11
C TYR A 165 11.21 -2.35 -3.38
N LEU A 166 11.18 -2.15 -2.07
CA LEU A 166 12.33 -1.68 -1.30
C LEU A 166 13.50 -2.68 -1.32
N VAL A 167 13.23 -3.98 -1.27
CA VAL A 167 14.25 -5.02 -1.47
C VAL A 167 14.88 -4.87 -2.86
N LEU A 168 14.06 -4.70 -3.90
CA LEU A 168 14.53 -4.53 -5.27
C LEU A 168 15.34 -3.23 -5.46
N ALA A 169 14.95 -2.16 -4.79
CA ALA A 169 15.66 -0.88 -4.75
C ALA A 169 16.98 -0.95 -3.95
N GLY A 170 17.29 -2.10 -3.33
CA GLY A 170 18.58 -2.39 -2.71
C GLY A 170 18.65 -2.08 -1.21
N PHE A 171 17.52 -1.79 -0.56
CA PHE A 171 17.47 -1.64 0.90
C PHE A 171 17.61 -3.00 1.58
N ASN A 172 18.48 -3.08 2.59
CA ASN A 172 18.75 -4.32 3.33
C ASN A 172 18.45 -4.19 4.84
N ASN A 173 18.21 -2.95 5.32
CA ASN A 173 17.89 -2.70 6.73
C ASN A 173 16.38 -2.80 6.94
N ILE A 174 15.95 -3.86 7.62
CA ILE A 174 14.53 -4.16 7.86
C ILE A 174 13.80 -3.03 8.58
N ASN A 175 14.43 -2.37 9.56
CA ASN A 175 13.79 -1.30 10.32
C ASN A 175 13.56 -0.05 9.45
N LEU A 176 14.57 0.33 8.65
CA LEU A 176 14.43 1.42 7.67
C LEU A 176 13.35 1.09 6.64
N MET A 177 13.33 -0.15 6.13
CA MET A 177 12.34 -0.58 5.14
C MET A 177 10.92 -0.55 5.71
N ASN A 178 10.73 -0.98 6.96
CA ASN A 178 9.45 -0.87 7.63
C ASN A 178 9.02 0.59 7.81
N GLY A 179 9.96 1.47 8.18
CA GLY A 179 9.69 2.91 8.24
C GLY A 179 9.25 3.48 6.90
N LEU A 180 10.01 3.22 5.82
CA LEU A 180 9.67 3.68 4.47
C LEU A 180 8.37 3.07 3.94
N LYS A 181 8.11 1.80 4.21
CA LYS A 181 6.82 1.13 3.91
C LYS A 181 5.66 1.90 4.52
N LEU A 182 5.74 2.17 5.82
CA LEU A 182 4.68 2.86 6.55
C LEU A 182 4.53 4.32 6.09
N LEU A 183 5.64 4.97 5.74
CA LEU A 183 5.63 6.31 5.14
C LEU A 183 4.89 6.32 3.80
N VAL A 184 5.22 5.40 2.89
CA VAL A 184 4.52 5.24 1.60
C VAL A 184 3.03 5.02 1.84
N SER A 185 2.67 4.05 2.67
CA SER A 185 1.28 3.73 2.97
C SER A 185 0.53 4.91 3.59
N CYS A 186 1.18 5.69 4.45
CA CYS A 186 0.60 6.89 5.05
C CYS A 186 0.30 7.96 4.00
N PHE A 187 1.26 8.30 3.14
CA PHE A 187 1.10 9.36 2.13
C PHE A 187 0.20 8.95 0.97
N VAL A 188 0.18 7.67 0.60
CA VAL A 188 -0.81 7.14 -0.36
C VAL A 188 -2.21 7.17 0.26
N SER A 189 -2.36 6.73 1.52
CA SER A 189 -3.67 6.69 2.17
C SER A 189 -4.22 8.09 2.43
N ILE A 190 -3.41 9.06 2.87
CA ILE A 190 -3.93 10.42 3.18
C ILE A 190 -4.51 11.11 1.94
N ILE A 191 -3.86 10.98 0.78
CA ILE A 191 -4.35 11.60 -0.45
C ILE A 191 -5.56 10.86 -1.02
N ALA A 192 -5.55 9.52 -0.95
CA ALA A 192 -6.70 8.71 -1.35
C ALA A 192 -7.92 8.99 -0.46
N ILE A 193 -7.75 9.07 0.86
CA ILE A 193 -8.80 9.44 1.83
C ILE A 193 -9.36 10.82 1.52
N ALA A 194 -8.51 11.82 1.26
CA ALA A 194 -8.99 13.16 0.92
C ALA A 194 -9.90 13.13 -0.32
N ILE A 195 -9.52 12.37 -1.34
CA ILE A 195 -10.30 12.17 -2.57
C ILE A 195 -11.60 11.39 -2.27
N PHE A 196 -11.54 10.31 -1.48
CA PHE A 196 -12.71 9.48 -1.15
C PHE A 196 -13.74 10.21 -0.27
N ILE A 197 -13.28 11.05 0.68
CA ILE A 197 -14.16 11.93 1.47
C ILE A 197 -14.87 12.92 0.55
N ALA A 198 -14.15 13.54 -0.39
CA ALA A 198 -14.73 14.50 -1.33
C ALA A 198 -15.79 13.90 -2.28
N ASN A 199 -15.88 12.57 -2.36
CA ASN A 199 -16.81 11.83 -3.22
C ASN A 199 -17.75 10.91 -2.40
N ASP A 200 -17.84 11.09 -1.07
CA ASP A 200 -18.74 10.34 -0.17
C ASP A 200 -18.61 8.80 -0.25
N LEU A 201 -17.40 8.28 -0.54
CA LEU A 201 -17.17 6.84 -0.70
C LEU A 201 -16.91 6.08 0.60
N ILE A 202 -16.63 6.77 1.70
CA ILE A 202 -16.32 6.12 2.98
C ILE A 202 -17.64 5.70 3.64
N ALA A 203 -17.81 4.40 3.86
CA ALA A 203 -18.92 3.88 4.67
C ALA A 203 -18.67 4.23 6.15
N TRP A 204 -19.40 5.23 6.66
CA TRP A 204 -19.36 5.68 8.05
C TRP A 204 -20.20 4.82 9.00
N TYR A 205 -21.25 4.21 8.47
CA TYR A 205 -22.19 3.35 9.19
C TYR A 205 -22.19 1.96 8.55
N GLU A 206 -22.46 0.91 9.33
CA GLU A 206 -22.64 -0.44 8.79
C GLU A 206 -23.74 -0.41 7.71
N ALA A 207 -23.50 -1.13 6.60
CA ALA A 207 -24.52 -1.37 5.60
C ALA A 207 -25.75 -1.96 6.30
N GLN A 208 -26.90 -1.28 6.19
CA GLN A 208 -28.19 -1.83 6.60
C GLN A 208 -28.60 -2.99 5.69
#